data_AF-A0A1J5KWX5-F1
#
_entry.id   AF-A0A1J5KWX5-F1
#
_cell.length_a   1.000
_cell.length_b   1.000
_cell.length_c   1.000
_cell.angle_alpha   90.00
_cell.angle_beta   90.00
_cell.angle_gamma   90.00
#
_symmetry.space_group_name_H-M   'P 1'
#
loop_
_entity.id
_entity.type
_entity.pdbx_description
1 polymer ?
#
loop_
_entity_poly.entity_id
_entity_poly.type
_entity_poly.pdbx_seq_one_letter_code
_entity_poly.pdbx_strand_id
1 'polypeptide(L)'
;MIVINLKNDLQEFWNKASENTHAERVDLWGSSIEKKYKKIFDEQCKKYKSVFSDSDFSKTPFYVMPSCMTFNGRGGSNSDYPGQPVMYMGIDYISKRNDDLDLFFSHELFHIYHINRMKVDEKVFMTEERLTLPLWLEGLATYVSGEFCPNRVLPELLMDKNFEDFDESCVANICSKFKVVANEKIDHNDMKTYQSLFNFQTAPFIEGLPPRLGYFLGYYVVKEVLKSNVLSDVVIWDHKKAHTKVLEALQCLS
;
A
#
# COMPACT_ATOMS: atom_id res chain seq x y z
N MET A 1 -9.87 11.66 -14.91
CA MET A 1 -8.53 11.60 -14.31
C MET A 1 -8.09 13.03 -14.06
N ILE A 2 -8.06 13.44 -12.80
CA ILE A 2 -7.52 14.75 -12.41
C ILE A 2 -6.01 14.52 -12.24
N VAL A 3 -5.19 15.09 -13.12
CA VAL A 3 -3.73 15.04 -12.96
C VAL A 3 -3.34 16.08 -11.92
N ILE A 4 -2.91 15.63 -10.74
CA ILE A 4 -2.42 16.51 -9.68
C ILE A 4 -0.90 16.59 -9.81
N ASN A 5 -0.39 17.75 -10.23
CA ASN A 5 1.05 17.97 -10.40
C ASN A 5 1.70 18.33 -9.06
N LEU A 6 2.11 17.30 -8.32
CA LEU A 6 2.76 17.39 -7.01
C LEU A 6 4.10 18.14 -7.06
N LYS A 7 4.82 18.03 -8.18
CA LYS A 7 6.12 18.67 -8.38
C LYS A 7 5.98 20.19 -8.36
N ASN A 8 4.94 20.70 -8.99
CA ASN A 8 4.64 22.13 -9.00
C ASN A 8 4.30 22.62 -7.59
N ASP A 9 3.53 21.86 -6.81
CA ASP A 9 3.18 22.25 -5.43
C ASP A 9 4.41 22.35 -4.53
N LEU A 10 5.31 21.37 -4.60
CA LEU A 10 6.56 21.40 -3.83
C LEU A 10 7.47 22.54 -4.29
N GLN A 11 7.60 22.75 -5.60
CA GLN A 11 8.40 23.85 -6.13
C GLN A 11 7.83 25.22 -5.72
N GLU A 12 6.52 25.39 -5.79
CA GLU A 12 5.84 26.62 -5.37
C GLU A 12 6.03 26.86 -3.87
N PHE A 13 5.90 25.81 -3.04
CA PHE A 13 6.19 25.90 -1.62
C PHE A 13 7.63 26.37 -1.38
N TRP A 14 8.63 25.74 -1.99
CA TRP A 14 10.04 26.10 -1.78
C TRP A 14 10.39 27.50 -2.28
N ASN A 15 9.81 27.92 -3.40
CA ASN A 15 9.99 29.28 -3.93
C ASN A 15 9.44 30.35 -2.97
N LYS A 16 8.31 30.06 -2.31
CA LYS A 16 7.71 30.96 -1.32
C LYS A 16 8.41 30.88 0.04
N ALA A 17 8.95 29.71 0.39
CA ALA A 17 9.56 29.44 1.69
C ALA A 17 11.01 29.94 1.82
N SER A 18 11.69 30.26 0.71
CA SER A 18 13.14 30.48 0.68
C SER A 18 13.62 31.59 1.62
N GLU A 19 12.83 32.66 1.76
CA GLU A 19 13.15 33.82 2.60
C GLU A 19 12.44 33.81 3.97
N ASN A 20 11.56 32.83 4.19
CA ASN A 20 10.74 32.75 5.40
C ASN A 20 11.53 32.20 6.60
N THR A 21 11.15 32.62 7.80
CA THR A 21 11.54 31.98 9.07
C THR A 21 10.97 30.57 9.19
N HIS A 22 11.46 29.78 10.14
CA HIS A 22 10.95 28.42 10.36
C HIS A 22 9.44 28.40 10.66
N ALA A 23 8.96 29.28 11.55
CA ALA A 23 7.54 29.37 11.90
C ALA A 23 6.66 29.69 10.67
N GLU A 24 7.08 30.68 9.87
CA GLU A 24 6.37 31.05 8.64
C GLU A 24 6.38 29.93 7.59
N ARG A 25 7.42 29.09 7.54
CA ARG A 25 7.46 27.91 6.66
C ARG A 25 6.48 26.83 7.12
N VAL A 26 6.33 26.64 8.43
CA VAL A 26 5.34 25.70 9.00
C VAL A 26 3.93 26.17 8.69
N ASP A 27 3.62 27.46 8.89
CA ASP A 27 2.31 28.03 8.57
C ASP A 27 2.01 27.96 7.06
N LEU A 28 3.01 28.22 6.23
CA LEU A 28 2.91 28.07 4.77
C LEU A 28 2.61 26.61 4.40
N TRP A 29 3.32 25.64 4.99
CA TRP A 29 3.11 24.21 4.73
C TRP A 29 1.68 23.78 5.06
N GLY A 30 1.20 24.15 6.25
CA GLY A 30 -0.17 23.82 6.68
C GLY A 30 -1.23 24.43 5.76
N SER A 31 -1.03 25.68 5.34
CA SER A 31 -2.01 26.41 4.52
C SER A 31 -2.00 26.04 3.03
N SER A 32 -0.84 25.68 2.45
CA SER A 32 -0.71 25.38 1.01
C SER A 32 -0.66 23.89 0.69
N ILE A 33 -0.01 23.08 1.52
CA ILE A 33 0.17 21.64 1.28
C ILE A 33 -0.89 20.87 2.06
N GLU A 34 -0.84 20.85 3.38
CA GLU A 34 -1.70 19.97 4.19
C GLU A 34 -3.19 20.21 3.90
N LYS A 35 -3.62 21.46 3.88
CA LYS A 35 -5.01 21.81 3.56
C LYS A 35 -5.47 21.31 2.19
N LYS A 36 -4.63 21.41 1.17
CA LYS A 36 -4.95 20.97 -0.20
C LYS A 36 -5.12 19.45 -0.25
N TYR A 37 -4.15 18.72 0.28
CA TYR A 37 -4.17 17.26 0.24
C TYR A 37 -5.17 16.65 1.21
N LYS A 38 -5.47 17.31 2.33
CA LYS A 38 -6.56 16.91 3.22
C LYS A 38 -7.91 16.94 2.51
N LYS A 39 -8.16 17.95 1.67
CA LYS A 39 -9.38 18.00 0.85
C LYS A 39 -9.46 16.82 -0.12
N ILE A 40 -8.35 16.48 -0.78
CA ILE A 40 -8.28 15.33 -1.68
C ILE A 40 -8.53 14.03 -0.91
N PHE A 41 -7.87 13.84 0.23
CA PHE A 41 -8.09 12.71 1.13
C PHE A 41 -9.57 12.59 1.54
N ASP A 42 -10.22 13.69 1.93
CA ASP A 42 -11.63 13.69 2.31
C ASP A 42 -12.57 13.33 1.17
N GLU A 43 -12.24 13.73 -0.06
CA GLU A 43 -12.98 13.32 -1.26
C GLU A 43 -12.81 11.82 -1.54
N GLN A 44 -11.60 11.28 -1.36
CA GLN A 44 -11.34 9.85 -1.52
C GLN A 44 -12.02 9.02 -0.44
N CYS A 45 -12.01 9.45 0.83
CA CYS A 45 -12.75 8.81 1.91
C CYS A 45 -14.26 8.70 1.61
N LYS A 46 -14.85 9.74 1.00
CA LYS A 46 -16.26 9.71 0.58
C LYS A 46 -16.49 8.70 -0.55
N LYS A 47 -15.62 8.67 -1.55
CA LYS A 47 -15.67 7.68 -2.64
C LYS A 47 -15.55 6.26 -2.07
N TYR A 48 -14.63 6.06 -1.15
CA TYR A 48 -14.39 4.79 -0.46
C TYR A 48 -15.64 4.28 0.28
N LYS A 49 -16.32 5.17 1.01
CA LYS A 49 -17.57 4.87 1.72
C LYS A 49 -18.72 4.47 0.81
N SER A 50 -18.69 4.85 -0.47
CA SER A 50 -19.72 4.43 -1.43
C SER A 50 -19.58 2.96 -1.85
N VAL A 51 -18.37 2.38 -1.71
CA VAL A 51 -18.08 0.97 -2.01
C VAL A 51 -18.11 0.12 -0.74
N PHE A 52 -17.49 0.61 0.34
CA PHE A 52 -17.51 -0.02 1.67
C PHE A 52 -18.30 0.87 2.63
N SER A 53 -19.62 0.65 2.71
CA SER A 53 -20.54 1.52 3.49
C SER A 53 -20.24 1.55 5.00
N ASP A 54 -19.59 0.50 5.50
CA ASP A 54 -19.14 0.31 6.87
C ASP A 54 -17.71 0.83 7.13
N SER A 55 -17.08 1.49 6.14
CA SER A 55 -15.83 2.21 6.35
C SER A 55 -16.03 3.51 7.13
N ASP A 56 -15.12 3.77 8.07
CA ASP A 56 -15.08 5.01 8.84
C ASP A 56 -13.63 5.52 8.95
N PHE A 57 -13.37 6.63 8.27
CA PHE A 57 -12.09 7.34 8.28
C PHE A 57 -12.18 8.69 9.01
N SER A 58 -13.31 8.98 9.67
CA SER A 58 -13.58 10.30 10.26
C SER A 58 -12.58 10.70 11.34
N LYS A 59 -11.93 9.71 11.96
CA LYS A 59 -10.91 9.87 13.00
C LYS A 59 -9.50 9.55 12.53
N THR A 60 -9.31 9.14 11.28
CA THR A 60 -7.99 8.77 10.75
C THR A 60 -7.12 10.02 10.64
N PRO A 61 -6.03 10.14 11.42
CA PRO A 61 -5.10 11.23 11.26
C PRO A 61 -4.38 11.08 9.92
N PHE A 62 -4.20 12.20 9.22
CA PHE A 62 -3.60 12.25 7.90
C PHE A 62 -2.48 13.27 7.88
N TYR A 63 -1.27 12.81 7.55
CA TYR A 63 -0.08 13.63 7.46
C TYR A 63 0.47 13.63 6.04
N VAL A 64 0.78 14.81 5.54
CA VAL A 64 1.55 14.99 4.30
C VAL A 64 2.91 15.49 4.71
N MET A 65 3.96 14.80 4.26
CA MET A 65 5.31 15.09 4.68
C MET A 65 6.34 14.71 3.62
N PRO A 66 7.53 15.32 3.61
CA PRO A 66 8.68 14.74 2.95
C PRO A 66 9.02 13.41 3.64
N SER A 67 9.06 12.32 2.87
CA SER A 67 9.48 11.00 3.33
C SER A 67 10.97 10.75 3.16
N CYS A 68 11.74 11.74 2.70
CA CYS A 68 13.15 11.61 2.38
C CYS A 68 13.38 10.46 1.38
N MET A 69 12.50 10.35 0.38
CA MET A 69 12.55 9.31 -0.66
C MET A 69 12.42 7.87 -0.15
N THR A 70 11.82 7.64 1.02
CA THR A 70 11.72 6.29 1.62
C THR A 70 10.38 5.60 1.39
N PHE A 71 9.27 6.33 1.36
CA PHE A 71 7.92 5.78 1.11
C PHE A 71 7.02 6.78 0.38
N ASN A 72 6.05 6.27 -0.37
CA ASN A 72 5.00 7.08 -0.98
C ASN A 72 3.78 7.15 -0.04
N GLY A 73 3.32 6.01 0.47
CA GLY A 73 2.25 5.88 1.44
C GLY A 73 2.59 4.87 2.51
N ARG A 74 2.06 5.08 3.71
CA ARG A 74 2.12 4.08 4.78
C ARG A 74 1.03 4.32 5.82
N GLY A 75 0.38 3.23 6.23
CA GLY A 75 -0.35 3.16 7.50
C GLY A 75 0.60 2.96 8.69
N GLY A 76 0.37 3.66 9.79
CA GLY A 76 1.20 3.53 10.99
C GLY A 76 0.46 3.84 12.29
N SER A 77 1.21 3.89 13.38
CA SER A 77 0.75 4.38 14.68
C SER A 77 1.43 5.70 15.02
N ASN A 78 0.82 6.47 15.93
CA ASN A 78 1.38 7.69 16.49
C ASN A 78 1.01 7.73 17.98
N SER A 79 1.92 8.15 18.86
CA SER A 79 1.67 8.33 20.29
C SER A 79 0.52 9.28 20.60
N ASP A 80 0.26 10.24 19.72
CA ASP A 80 -0.85 11.20 19.86
C ASP A 80 -2.22 10.54 19.59
N TYR A 81 -2.23 9.39 18.90
CA TYR A 81 -3.43 8.67 18.48
C TYR A 81 -3.31 7.17 18.81
N PRO A 82 -3.23 6.80 20.10
CA PRO A 82 -3.02 5.42 20.51
C PRO A 82 -4.19 4.52 20.06
N GLY A 83 -3.84 3.41 19.42
CA GLY A 83 -4.81 2.43 18.91
C GLY A 83 -5.57 2.89 17.65
N GLN A 84 -5.21 4.04 17.06
CA GLN A 84 -5.82 4.52 15.82
C GLN A 84 -4.78 4.48 14.69
N PRO A 85 -5.11 3.88 13.55
CA PRO A 85 -4.21 3.90 12.40
C PRO A 85 -4.11 5.31 11.83
N VAL A 86 -2.88 5.72 11.54
CA VAL A 86 -2.51 7.01 10.93
C VAL A 86 -2.11 6.78 9.49
N MET A 87 -2.52 7.68 8.59
CA MET A 87 -2.09 7.68 7.21
C MET A 87 -0.99 8.73 6.98
N TYR A 88 0.16 8.28 6.46
CA TYR A 88 1.27 9.14 6.05
C TYR A 88 1.38 9.17 4.53
N MET A 89 1.53 10.36 3.97
CA MET A 89 1.74 10.62 2.54
C MET A 89 3.11 11.27 2.32
N GLY A 90 4.02 10.52 1.71
CA GLY A 90 5.37 10.94 1.32
C GLY A 90 5.38 11.72 0.01
N ILE A 91 5.11 13.02 0.08
CA ILE A 91 4.82 13.84 -1.12
C ILE A 91 6.01 13.95 -2.09
N ASP A 92 7.24 13.95 -1.57
CA ASP A 92 8.48 13.97 -2.36
C ASP A 92 8.64 12.69 -3.19
N TYR A 93 8.34 11.53 -2.62
CA TYR A 93 8.46 10.27 -3.34
C TYR A 93 7.33 10.10 -4.37
N ILE A 94 6.08 10.40 -3.98
CA ILE A 94 4.93 10.40 -4.89
C ILE A 94 5.19 11.36 -6.06
N SER A 95 5.74 12.55 -5.78
CA SER A 95 6.10 13.53 -6.82
C SER A 95 7.21 13.03 -7.76
N LYS A 96 8.25 12.38 -7.24
CA LYS A 96 9.34 11.85 -8.08
C LYS A 96 8.84 10.75 -9.01
N ARG A 97 7.99 9.87 -8.50
CA ARG A 97 7.45 8.72 -9.23
C ARG A 97 6.30 9.09 -10.17
N ASN A 98 5.69 10.25 -9.94
CA ASN A 98 4.46 10.69 -10.60
C ASN A 98 3.35 9.65 -10.40
N ASP A 99 3.17 9.23 -9.14
CA ASP A 99 2.14 8.27 -8.76
C ASP A 99 0.73 8.87 -9.00
N ASP A 100 -0.20 8.03 -9.45
CA ASP A 100 -1.62 8.40 -9.59
C ASP A 100 -2.27 8.44 -8.20
N LEU A 101 -2.79 9.61 -7.81
CA LEU A 101 -3.39 9.78 -6.49
C LEU A 101 -4.67 8.98 -6.29
N ASP A 102 -5.46 8.72 -7.34
CA ASP A 102 -6.66 7.89 -7.21
C ASP A 102 -6.28 6.45 -6.82
N LEU A 103 -5.24 5.90 -7.44
CA LEU A 103 -4.70 4.57 -7.13
C LEU A 103 -4.00 4.53 -5.77
N PHE A 104 -3.18 5.55 -5.49
CA PHE A 104 -2.51 5.70 -4.19
C PHE A 104 -3.52 5.69 -3.04
N PHE A 105 -4.55 6.54 -3.10
CA PHE A 105 -5.54 6.62 -2.03
C PHE A 105 -6.42 5.37 -1.96
N SER A 106 -6.77 4.73 -3.08
CA SER A 106 -7.52 3.47 -3.02
C SER A 106 -6.73 2.36 -2.33
N HIS A 107 -5.42 2.29 -2.56
CA HIS A 107 -4.54 1.31 -1.93
C HIS A 107 -4.36 1.57 -0.43
N GLU A 108 -3.96 2.79 -0.06
CA GLU A 108 -3.67 3.13 1.33
C GLU A 108 -4.93 3.16 2.20
N LEU A 109 -6.07 3.65 1.69
CA LEU A 109 -7.34 3.61 2.44
C LEU A 109 -7.81 2.18 2.66
N PHE A 110 -7.51 1.25 1.75
CA PHE A 110 -7.81 -0.16 1.96
C PHE A 110 -7.03 -0.72 3.15
N HIS A 111 -5.73 -0.41 3.27
CA HIS A 111 -4.95 -0.84 4.43
C HIS A 111 -5.54 -0.36 5.76
N ILE A 112 -5.94 0.92 5.84
CA ILE A 112 -6.60 1.49 7.03
C ILE A 112 -7.94 0.81 7.31
N TYR A 113 -8.74 0.55 6.28
CA TYR A 113 -10.03 -0.15 6.40
C TYR A 113 -9.86 -1.61 6.86
N HIS A 114 -8.84 -2.30 6.33
CA HIS A 114 -8.67 -3.73 6.46
C HIS A 114 -7.95 -4.15 7.75
N ILE A 115 -6.97 -3.36 8.22
CA ILE A 115 -6.14 -3.74 9.37
C ILE A 115 -6.98 -3.98 10.64
N ASN A 116 -8.01 -3.15 10.86
CA ASN A 116 -8.92 -3.29 11.99
C ASN A 116 -9.76 -4.57 11.93
N ARG A 117 -10.04 -5.08 10.72
CA ARG A 117 -10.84 -6.29 10.50
C ARG A 117 -10.01 -7.56 10.65
N MET A 118 -8.73 -7.51 10.26
CA MET A 118 -7.85 -8.68 10.35
C MET A 118 -7.45 -9.06 11.78
N LYS A 119 -7.74 -8.22 12.79
CA LYS A 119 -7.31 -8.39 14.19
C LYS A 119 -5.79 -8.55 14.32
N VAL A 120 -5.05 -7.89 13.44
CA VAL A 120 -3.59 -7.79 13.54
C VAL A 120 -3.28 -6.57 14.36
N ASP A 121 -2.85 -6.79 15.60
CA ASP A 121 -2.18 -5.77 16.40
C ASP A 121 -0.65 -5.87 16.22
N GLU A 122 0.08 -4.94 16.83
CA GLU A 122 1.54 -4.92 16.81
C GLU A 122 2.13 -6.25 17.32
N LYS A 123 1.51 -6.87 18.32
CA LYS A 123 1.99 -8.15 18.87
C LYS A 123 1.85 -9.28 17.85
N VAL A 124 0.71 -9.38 17.16
CA VAL A 124 0.48 -10.37 16.11
C VAL A 124 1.48 -10.17 14.97
N PHE A 125 1.67 -8.93 14.53
CA PHE A 125 2.67 -8.57 13.52
C PHE A 125 4.07 -9.02 13.95
N MET A 126 4.49 -8.70 15.18
CA MET A 126 5.85 -9.00 15.64
C MET A 126 6.11 -10.49 15.99
N THR A 127 5.08 -11.31 16.22
CA THR A 127 5.26 -12.66 16.79
C THR A 127 4.71 -13.82 15.96
N GLU A 128 3.69 -13.55 15.15
CA GLU A 128 2.98 -14.54 14.34
C GLU A 128 3.13 -14.32 12.83
N GLU A 129 3.66 -13.16 12.43
CA GLU A 129 3.75 -12.80 11.01
C GLU A 129 4.67 -13.72 10.23
N ARG A 130 4.11 -14.23 9.14
CA ARG A 130 4.82 -14.96 8.10
C ARG A 130 4.73 -14.17 6.80
N LEU A 131 5.61 -14.46 5.84
CA LEU A 131 5.60 -13.77 4.54
C LEU A 131 4.26 -13.86 3.78
N THR A 132 3.38 -14.82 4.10
CA THR A 132 2.00 -14.83 3.56
C THR A 132 1.17 -13.61 3.96
N LEU A 133 1.40 -13.00 5.12
CA LEU A 133 0.60 -11.88 5.60
C LEU A 133 0.83 -10.60 4.79
N PRO A 134 2.08 -10.12 4.58
CA PRO A 134 2.30 -8.98 3.71
C PRO A 134 1.94 -9.30 2.25
N LEU A 135 2.12 -10.55 1.80
CA LEU A 135 1.64 -10.99 0.48
C LEU A 135 0.12 -10.78 0.33
N TRP A 136 -0.64 -11.16 1.36
CA TRP A 136 -2.09 -10.99 1.41
C TRP A 136 -2.48 -9.51 1.47
N LEU A 137 -1.87 -8.75 2.38
CA LEU A 137 -2.17 -7.34 2.60
C LEU A 137 -1.96 -6.52 1.32
N GLU A 138 -0.78 -6.61 0.71
CA GLU A 138 -0.46 -5.86 -0.49
C GLU A 138 -1.22 -6.38 -1.72
N GLY A 139 -1.39 -7.70 -1.84
CA GLY A 139 -2.16 -8.30 -2.92
C GLY A 139 -3.63 -7.88 -2.93
N LEU A 140 -4.27 -7.88 -1.76
CA LEU A 140 -5.68 -7.53 -1.64
C LEU A 140 -5.90 -6.02 -1.80
N ALA A 141 -5.00 -5.19 -1.27
CA ALA A 141 -5.01 -3.74 -1.51
C ALA A 141 -4.85 -3.40 -3.01
N THR A 142 -3.95 -4.12 -3.71
CA THR A 142 -3.76 -3.98 -5.15
C THR A 142 -5.03 -4.39 -5.92
N TYR A 143 -5.64 -5.53 -5.56
CA TYR A 143 -6.86 -6.01 -6.19
C TYR A 143 -8.03 -5.03 -6.00
N VAL A 144 -8.26 -4.60 -4.75
CA VAL A 144 -9.34 -3.65 -4.41
C VAL A 144 -9.13 -2.29 -5.07
N SER A 145 -7.88 -1.85 -5.26
CA SER A 145 -7.59 -0.64 -6.03
C SER A 145 -8.12 -0.71 -7.46
N GLY A 146 -8.14 -1.91 -8.07
CA GLY A 146 -8.78 -2.18 -9.35
C GLY A 146 -10.29 -1.94 -9.35
N GLU A 147 -10.99 -2.25 -8.25
CA GLU A 147 -12.43 -1.98 -8.10
C GLU A 147 -12.73 -0.47 -8.07
N PHE A 148 -11.82 0.33 -7.52
CA PHE A 148 -11.93 1.80 -7.52
C PHE A 148 -11.47 2.46 -8.82
N CYS A 149 -10.67 1.76 -9.61
CA CYS A 149 -10.01 2.22 -10.82
C CYS A 149 -10.13 1.19 -11.97
N PRO A 150 -11.35 0.88 -12.45
CA PRO A 150 -11.64 -0.32 -13.28
C PRO A 150 -11.01 -0.35 -14.68
N ASN A 151 -10.41 0.77 -15.14
CA ASN A 151 -9.78 0.87 -16.45
C ASN A 151 -8.24 0.84 -16.37
N ARG A 152 -7.67 0.50 -15.21
CA ARG A 152 -6.22 0.46 -15.01
C ARG A 152 -5.66 -0.92 -15.36
N VAL A 153 -4.51 -0.93 -16.02
CA VAL A 153 -3.78 -2.17 -16.30
C VAL A 153 -2.98 -2.60 -15.07
N LEU A 154 -2.59 -3.87 -14.99
CA LEU A 154 -1.91 -4.43 -13.82
C LEU A 154 -0.64 -3.64 -13.40
N PRO A 155 0.27 -3.23 -14.30
CA PRO A 155 1.44 -2.42 -13.91
C PRO A 155 1.07 -1.09 -13.24
N GLU A 156 -0.05 -0.47 -13.65
CA GLU A 156 -0.58 0.72 -13.00
C GLU A 156 -1.14 0.41 -11.62
N LEU A 157 -1.89 -0.69 -11.46
CA LEU A 157 -2.41 -1.15 -10.17
C LEU A 157 -1.29 -1.47 -9.17
N LEU A 158 -0.19 -2.06 -9.64
CA LEU A 158 1.01 -2.33 -8.83
C LEU A 158 1.78 -1.05 -8.46
N MET A 159 1.40 0.07 -9.10
CA MET A 159 2.13 1.34 -9.05
C MET A 159 3.61 1.11 -9.36
N ASP A 160 3.93 0.30 -10.38
CA ASP A 160 5.30 -0.06 -10.69
C ASP A 160 5.49 -0.37 -12.17
N LYS A 161 6.13 0.56 -12.88
CA LYS A 161 6.40 0.47 -14.32
C LYS A 161 7.36 -0.66 -14.69
N ASN A 162 8.11 -1.19 -13.73
CA ASN A 162 9.00 -2.33 -13.99
C ASN A 162 8.23 -3.61 -14.35
N PHE A 163 6.91 -3.63 -14.15
CA PHE A 163 6.04 -4.75 -14.51
C PHE A 163 5.36 -4.59 -15.88
N GLU A 164 5.70 -3.56 -16.69
CA GLU A 164 5.08 -3.36 -18.02
C GLU A 164 5.22 -4.57 -18.95
N ASP A 165 6.32 -5.31 -18.86
CA ASP A 165 6.58 -6.53 -19.63
C ASP A 165 6.20 -7.83 -18.88
N PHE A 166 5.54 -7.74 -17.73
CA PHE A 166 5.16 -8.89 -16.91
C PHE A 166 3.70 -9.26 -17.12
N ASP A 167 3.46 -10.55 -17.36
CA ASP A 167 2.13 -11.12 -17.48
C ASP A 167 1.96 -12.39 -16.62
N GLU A 168 0.78 -13.00 -16.69
CA GLU A 168 0.42 -14.19 -15.92
C GLU A 168 1.37 -15.39 -16.14
N SER A 169 2.12 -15.44 -17.25
CA SER A 169 3.09 -16.51 -17.50
C SER A 169 4.24 -16.53 -16.47
N CYS A 170 4.55 -15.39 -15.85
CA CYS A 170 5.58 -15.30 -14.82
C CYS A 170 5.14 -15.86 -13.46
N VAL A 171 3.83 -16.03 -13.24
CA VAL A 171 3.24 -16.34 -11.93
C VAL A 171 3.73 -17.68 -11.39
N ALA A 172 3.77 -18.73 -12.23
CA ALA A 172 4.17 -20.06 -11.78
C ALA A 172 5.62 -20.10 -11.27
N ASN A 173 6.55 -19.42 -11.97
CA ASN A 173 7.94 -19.32 -11.55
C ASN A 173 8.06 -18.55 -10.22
N ILE A 174 7.44 -17.37 -10.12
CA ILE A 174 7.49 -16.53 -8.90
C ILE A 174 6.86 -17.30 -7.72
N CYS A 175 5.72 -17.94 -7.94
CA CYS A 175 5.03 -18.78 -6.96
C CYS A 175 5.93 -19.91 -6.44
N SER A 176 6.61 -20.63 -7.35
CA SER A 176 7.51 -21.73 -6.97
C SER A 176 8.64 -21.28 -6.02
N LYS A 177 9.19 -20.08 -6.25
CA LYS A 177 10.24 -19.50 -5.39
C LYS A 177 9.66 -19.01 -4.07
N PHE A 178 8.52 -18.32 -4.11
CA PHE A 178 7.87 -17.81 -2.91
C PHE A 178 7.42 -18.93 -1.97
N LYS A 179 6.94 -20.07 -2.48
CA LYS A 179 6.54 -21.23 -1.66
C LYS A 179 7.62 -21.70 -0.69
N VAL A 180 8.90 -21.57 -1.06
CA VAL A 180 10.04 -21.95 -0.21
C VAL A 180 10.08 -21.10 1.06
N VAL A 181 9.74 -19.81 0.94
CA VAL A 181 9.82 -18.83 2.04
C VAL A 181 8.45 -18.49 2.64
N ALA A 182 7.35 -18.94 2.05
CA ALA A 182 5.99 -18.52 2.41
C ALA A 182 5.68 -18.66 3.92
N ASN A 183 6.18 -19.73 4.54
CA ASN A 183 5.97 -20.03 5.96
C ASN A 183 7.03 -19.43 6.90
N GLU A 184 8.05 -18.77 6.36
CA GLU A 184 9.07 -18.10 7.17
C GLU A 184 8.45 -16.99 7.99
N LYS A 185 8.81 -16.95 9.28
CA LYS A 185 8.51 -15.80 10.13
C LYS A 185 9.35 -14.62 9.67
N ILE A 186 8.77 -13.43 9.76
CA ILE A 186 9.53 -12.21 9.49
C ILE A 186 10.50 -11.96 10.64
N ASP A 187 11.79 -11.94 10.33
CA ASP A 187 12.82 -11.53 11.28
C ASP A 187 13.00 -10.02 11.22
N HIS A 188 12.49 -9.31 12.23
CA HIS A 188 12.61 -7.86 12.32
C HIS A 188 14.06 -7.37 12.52
N ASN A 189 15.02 -8.26 12.81
CA ASN A 189 16.44 -7.96 12.83
C ASN A 189 17.14 -8.24 11.48
N ASP A 190 16.58 -9.10 10.62
CA ASP A 190 17.04 -9.35 9.24
C ASP A 190 15.86 -9.34 8.25
N MET A 191 15.49 -8.12 7.85
CA MET A 191 14.34 -7.89 6.97
C MET A 191 14.64 -8.17 5.49
N LYS A 192 15.76 -8.80 5.11
CA LYS A 192 16.18 -8.93 3.70
C LYS A 192 15.14 -9.58 2.81
N THR A 193 14.60 -10.75 3.20
CA THR A 193 13.63 -11.47 2.38
C THR A 193 12.37 -10.62 2.17
N TYR A 194 11.84 -10.04 3.26
CA TYR A 194 10.72 -9.12 3.20
C TYR A 194 11.00 -7.93 2.27
N GLN A 195 12.12 -7.24 2.47
CA GLN A 195 12.45 -6.05 1.68
C GLN A 195 12.57 -6.39 0.19
N SER A 196 13.23 -7.51 -0.15
CA SER A 196 13.38 -7.97 -1.54
C SER A 196 12.05 -8.25 -2.25
N LEU A 197 11.00 -8.56 -1.48
CA LEU A 197 9.66 -8.88 -1.95
C LEU A 197 8.70 -7.68 -1.97
N PHE A 198 8.91 -6.66 -1.14
CA PHE A 198 7.92 -5.59 -0.91
C PHE A 198 8.45 -4.15 -1.05
N ASN A 199 9.77 -3.94 -1.07
CA ASN A 199 10.38 -2.59 -1.13
C ASN A 199 11.01 -2.28 -2.50
N PHE A 200 11.01 -1.00 -2.88
CA PHE A 200 11.59 -0.52 -4.16
C PHE A 200 13.12 -0.50 -4.21
N GLN A 201 13.79 -0.18 -3.11
CA GLN A 201 15.22 0.19 -3.09
C GLN A 201 16.13 -0.95 -2.61
N THR A 202 15.73 -2.19 -2.85
CA THR A 202 16.44 -3.39 -2.40
C THR A 202 16.71 -4.35 -3.55
N ALA A 203 17.71 -5.22 -3.36
CA ALA A 203 17.99 -6.30 -4.32
C ALA A 203 16.72 -7.13 -4.54
N PRO A 204 16.43 -7.54 -5.79
CA PRO A 204 15.22 -8.29 -6.09
C PRO A 204 15.27 -9.68 -5.46
N PHE A 205 14.10 -10.20 -5.07
CA PHE A 205 13.98 -11.56 -4.51
C PHE A 205 14.40 -12.64 -5.51
N ILE A 206 14.18 -12.40 -6.81
CA ILE A 206 14.62 -13.26 -7.90
C ILE A 206 15.49 -12.41 -8.82
N GLU A 207 16.74 -12.83 -9.01
CA GLU A 207 17.68 -12.12 -9.89
C GLU A 207 17.11 -11.98 -11.31
N GLY A 208 17.23 -10.78 -11.87
CA GLY A 208 16.70 -10.45 -13.20
C GLY A 208 15.20 -10.11 -13.24
N LEU A 209 14.48 -10.22 -12.11
CA LEU A 209 13.09 -9.75 -12.01
C LEU A 209 12.99 -8.41 -11.25
N PRO A 210 11.92 -7.63 -11.43
CA PRO A 210 11.66 -6.41 -10.69
C PRO A 210 11.66 -6.62 -9.17
N PRO A 211 11.95 -5.58 -8.37
CA PRO A 211 11.63 -5.58 -6.95
C PRO A 211 10.12 -5.65 -6.75
N ARG A 212 9.67 -5.78 -5.48
CA ARG A 212 8.23 -5.75 -5.13
C ARG A 212 7.38 -6.88 -5.73
N LEU A 213 7.99 -8.03 -6.08
CA LEU A 213 7.28 -9.20 -6.61
C LEU A 213 6.14 -9.70 -5.73
N GLY A 214 6.16 -9.39 -4.42
CA GLY A 214 5.08 -9.72 -3.50
C GLY A 214 3.75 -9.05 -3.88
N TYR A 215 3.77 -7.85 -4.47
CA TYR A 215 2.55 -7.19 -4.97
C TYR A 215 1.96 -7.95 -6.16
N PHE A 216 2.82 -8.29 -7.13
CA PHE A 216 2.43 -9.03 -8.33
C PHE A 216 1.89 -10.41 -7.99
N LEU A 217 2.65 -11.20 -7.21
CA LEU A 217 2.20 -12.53 -6.79
C LEU A 217 0.96 -12.44 -5.90
N GLY A 218 0.92 -11.49 -4.97
CA GLY A 218 -0.21 -11.26 -4.07
C GLY A 218 -1.51 -10.97 -4.82
N TYR A 219 -1.45 -10.18 -5.89
CA TYR A 219 -2.61 -9.91 -6.75
C TYR A 219 -3.17 -11.20 -7.37
N TYR A 220 -2.32 -12.08 -7.90
CA TYR A 220 -2.77 -13.36 -8.47
C TYR A 220 -3.23 -14.35 -7.39
N VAL A 221 -2.62 -14.35 -6.20
CA VAL A 221 -3.11 -15.12 -5.05
C VAL A 221 -4.53 -14.68 -4.68
N VAL A 222 -4.82 -13.39 -4.63
CA VAL A 222 -6.16 -12.89 -4.34
C VAL A 222 -7.15 -13.25 -5.44
N LYS A 223 -6.77 -13.12 -6.72
CA LYS A 223 -7.60 -13.59 -7.84
C LYS A 223 -7.95 -15.07 -7.70
N GLU A 224 -6.99 -15.91 -7.34
CA GLU A 224 -7.20 -17.34 -7.13
C GLU A 224 -8.18 -17.60 -5.98
N VAL A 225 -7.99 -16.91 -4.84
CA VAL A 225 -8.90 -17.01 -3.69
C VAL A 225 -10.32 -16.60 -4.07
N LEU A 226 -10.49 -15.54 -4.85
CA LEU A 226 -11.81 -15.01 -5.24
C LEU A 226 -12.55 -15.88 -6.28
N LYS A 227 -11.91 -16.90 -6.89
CA LYS A 227 -12.64 -17.88 -7.73
C LYS A 227 -13.73 -18.62 -6.96
N SER A 228 -13.55 -18.78 -5.65
CA SER A 228 -14.46 -19.55 -4.78
C SER A 228 -14.99 -18.73 -3.58
N ASN A 229 -14.71 -17.43 -3.51
CA ASN A 229 -15.09 -16.57 -2.39
C ASN A 229 -15.56 -15.21 -2.92
N VAL A 230 -16.52 -14.59 -2.22
CA VAL A 230 -16.95 -13.22 -2.55
C VAL A 230 -16.11 -12.19 -1.81
N LEU A 231 -15.80 -11.06 -2.45
CA LEU A 231 -14.91 -10.04 -1.90
C LEU A 231 -15.38 -9.52 -0.53
N SER A 232 -16.69 -9.32 -0.34
CA SER A 232 -17.28 -8.87 0.94
C SER A 232 -16.94 -9.79 2.11
N ASP A 233 -16.80 -11.09 1.86
CA ASP A 233 -16.42 -12.07 2.88
C ASP A 233 -14.92 -12.10 3.08
N VAL A 234 -14.14 -11.93 2.00
CA VAL A 234 -12.68 -11.98 2.02
C VAL A 234 -12.09 -10.83 2.84
N VAL A 235 -12.61 -9.61 2.69
CA VAL A 235 -12.10 -8.41 3.36
C VAL A 235 -12.34 -8.38 4.88
N ILE A 236 -13.04 -9.37 5.44
CA ILE A 236 -13.29 -9.49 6.88
C ILE A 236 -12.57 -10.69 7.52
N TRP A 237 -11.71 -11.38 6.78
CA TRP A 237 -10.95 -12.51 7.32
C TRP A 237 -9.91 -12.05 8.34
N ASP A 238 -9.72 -12.87 9.39
CA ASP A 238 -8.56 -12.71 10.27
C ASP A 238 -7.28 -13.20 9.59
N HIS A 239 -6.13 -12.86 10.17
CA HIS A 239 -4.82 -13.21 9.62
C HIS A 239 -4.59 -14.73 9.50
N LYS A 240 -5.25 -15.54 10.35
CA LYS A 240 -5.10 -17.00 10.32
C LYS A 240 -5.83 -17.60 9.12
N LYS A 241 -7.06 -17.17 8.88
CA LYS A 241 -7.82 -17.58 7.70
C LYS A 241 -7.16 -17.10 6.42
N ALA A 242 -6.69 -15.84 6.39
CA ALA A 242 -5.92 -15.31 5.28
C ALA A 242 -4.67 -16.15 4.99
N HIS A 243 -3.88 -16.47 6.01
CA HIS A 243 -2.70 -17.33 5.88
C HIS A 243 -3.02 -18.69 5.25
N THR A 244 -4.02 -19.41 5.77
CA THR A 244 -4.44 -20.70 5.19
C THR A 244 -4.86 -20.57 3.73
N LYS A 245 -5.63 -19.54 3.40
CA LYS A 245 -6.15 -19.31 2.04
C LYS A 245 -5.06 -18.90 1.05
N VAL A 246 -4.05 -18.15 1.50
CA VAL A 246 -2.85 -17.87 0.71
C VAL A 246 -2.10 -19.16 0.39
N LEU A 247 -1.89 -20.03 1.38
CA LEU A 247 -1.18 -21.30 1.14
C LEU A 247 -1.93 -22.21 0.16
N GLU A 248 -3.26 -22.30 0.28
CA GLU A 248 -4.11 -23.03 -0.67
C GLU A 248 -3.99 -22.46 -2.10
N ALA A 249 -4.12 -21.14 -2.25
CA ALA A 249 -4.01 -20.46 -3.53
C ALA A 249 -2.63 -20.66 -4.18
N LEU A 250 -1.55 -20.61 -3.39
CA LEU A 250 -0.21 -20.90 -3.90
C LEU A 250 -0.12 -22.32 -4.48
N GLN A 251 -0.83 -23.32 -3.94
CA GLN A 251 -0.85 -24.67 -4.52
C GLN A 251 -1.54 -24.73 -5.89
N CYS A 252 -2.53 -23.86 -6.14
CA CYS A 252 -3.23 -23.81 -7.42
C CYS A 252 -2.48 -23.02 -8.50
N LEU A 253 -1.62 -22.07 -8.11
CA LEU A 253 -0.86 -21.19 -9.01
C LEU A 253 0.45 -21.80 -9.53
N SER A 254 0.81 -23.02 -9.13
CA SER A 254 2.06 -23.69 -9.49
C SER A 254 1.90 -24.75 -10.56
#